data_AF-A0A2H3SN05-F1
#
_entry.id   AF-A0A2H3SN05-F1
#
_cell.length_a   1.000
_cell.length_b   1.000
_cell.length_c   1.000
_cell.angle_alpha   90.00
_cell.angle_beta   90.00
_cell.angle_gamma   90.00
#
_symmetry.space_group_name_H-M   'P 1'
#
loop_
_entity.id
_entity.type
_entity.pdbx_description
1 polymer ?
#
loop_
_entity_poly.entity_id
_entity_poly.type
_entity_poly.pdbx_seq_one_letter_code
_entity_poly.pdbx_strand_id
1 'polypeptide(L)'
;MQLSLILAFATATSAACNGHDELCRRKYSDITFIGTHNSAIVGKLPVHNQYISVAEQLDLGVRFLQAQTQDKDGDIQMCHTHCWELDAGPLQDCLEEISEWVGKNPDEVVTIFLTNIDALPIEKFDEAFSSAGLKDLVFRPKMKLSRDEWPTLQKLLEDRTRLVVFMDYNMDEGRVDYILDEFDYFWETPFGESNSSFPTCEVDRPEKGDPTQLMGIMNHMLNHDVLGIVIPNQADAKKTNSEYSIQKQIDLCEDNWGRRPNVVLLDWVNVGEAMDAQISLNGL
;
A
#
# COMPACT_ATOMS: atom_id res chain seq x y z
N MET A 1 32.97 6.80 -53.57
CA MET A 1 31.64 6.90 -52.94
C MET A 1 31.75 6.35 -51.53
N GLN A 2 31.83 7.21 -50.53
CA GLN A 2 31.84 6.84 -49.11
C GLN A 2 30.37 6.79 -48.66
N LEU A 3 29.87 5.61 -48.27
CA LEU A 3 28.58 5.50 -47.61
C LEU A 3 28.77 5.86 -46.13
N SER A 4 28.20 6.98 -45.71
CA SER A 4 28.06 7.33 -44.30
C SER A 4 26.92 6.52 -43.70
N LEU A 5 27.23 5.67 -42.72
CA LEU A 5 26.25 4.98 -41.89
C LEU A 5 25.73 5.97 -40.84
N ILE A 6 24.46 6.35 -40.93
CA ILE A 6 23.79 7.15 -39.89
C ILE A 6 23.25 6.17 -38.86
N LEU A 7 23.90 6.09 -37.68
CA LEU A 7 23.31 5.42 -36.52
C LEU A 7 22.17 6.32 -35.99
N ALA A 8 20.93 5.89 -36.20
CA ALA A 8 19.80 6.44 -35.46
C ALA A 8 19.88 5.93 -34.02
N PHE A 9 20.27 6.80 -33.09
CA PHE A 9 20.02 6.54 -31.67
C PHE A 9 18.52 6.68 -31.44
N ALA A 10 17.82 5.55 -31.33
CA ALA A 10 16.50 5.54 -30.74
C ALA A 10 16.68 5.91 -29.26
N THR A 11 16.38 7.15 -28.91
CA THR A 11 16.16 7.53 -27.51
C THR A 11 14.89 6.81 -27.08
N ALA A 12 15.02 5.63 -26.47
CA ALA A 12 13.93 5.08 -25.68
C ALA A 12 13.66 6.11 -24.59
N THR A 13 12.55 6.85 -24.71
CA THR A 13 11.97 7.53 -23.56
C THR A 13 11.74 6.44 -22.53
N SER A 14 12.47 6.50 -21.40
CA SER A 14 12.12 5.69 -20.23
C SER A 14 10.64 5.90 -19.99
N ALA A 15 9.89 4.83 -19.86
CA ALA A 15 8.53 4.96 -19.41
C ALA A 15 8.53 5.57 -18.00
N ALA A 16 7.49 6.35 -17.72
CA ALA A 16 7.32 7.02 -16.44
C ALA A 16 7.10 5.96 -15.34
N CYS A 17 7.78 6.10 -14.20
CA CYS A 17 7.67 5.15 -13.10
C CYS A 17 6.46 5.52 -12.24
N ASN A 18 5.51 4.59 -12.08
CA ASN A 18 4.24 4.90 -11.45
C ASN A 18 3.52 6.12 -12.07
N GLY A 19 3.59 6.25 -13.40
CA GLY A 19 2.97 7.34 -14.15
C GLY A 19 3.72 8.67 -14.16
N HIS A 20 4.85 8.82 -13.44
CA HIS A 20 5.60 10.07 -13.37
C HIS A 20 7.14 9.87 -13.52
N ASP A 21 7.77 10.62 -14.42
CA ASP A 21 9.21 10.54 -14.68
C ASP A 21 10.05 10.96 -13.45
N GLU A 22 9.54 11.92 -12.68
CA GLU A 22 10.16 12.44 -11.48
C GLU A 22 10.30 11.36 -10.39
N LEU A 23 9.40 10.37 -10.36
CA LEU A 23 9.42 9.28 -9.39
C LEU A 23 10.47 8.23 -9.70
N CYS A 24 10.91 8.09 -10.96
CA CYS A 24 11.90 7.09 -11.35
C CYS A 24 13.21 7.18 -10.56
N ARG A 25 13.65 8.40 -10.22
CA ARG A 25 14.88 8.65 -9.47
C ARG A 25 14.70 8.65 -7.95
N ARG A 26 13.47 8.54 -7.45
CA ARG A 26 13.19 8.53 -6.00
C ARG A 26 13.33 7.12 -5.46
N LYS A 27 13.91 7.02 -4.26
CA LYS A 27 13.88 5.79 -3.47
C LYS A 27 12.43 5.45 -3.14
N TYR A 28 12.11 4.16 -3.11
CA TYR A 28 10.79 3.69 -2.66
C TYR A 28 10.41 4.31 -1.29
N SER A 29 11.38 4.37 -0.37
CA SER A 29 11.24 4.92 0.98
C SER A 29 11.12 6.46 1.08
N ASP A 30 11.23 7.18 -0.04
CA ASP A 30 11.11 8.64 -0.12
C ASP A 30 9.83 9.09 -0.85
N ILE A 31 8.99 8.14 -1.25
CA ILE A 31 7.70 8.39 -1.89
C ILE A 31 6.60 8.35 -0.83
N THR A 32 5.63 9.25 -0.99
CA THR A 32 4.37 9.21 -0.23
C THR A 32 3.29 8.61 -1.12
N PHE A 33 2.66 7.54 -0.67
CA PHE A 33 1.59 6.83 -1.36
C PHE A 33 0.25 7.16 -0.68
N ILE A 34 -0.79 7.44 -1.46
CA ILE A 34 -2.12 7.07 -1.02
C ILE A 34 -2.22 5.55 -1.10
N GLY A 35 -2.62 4.94 0.02
CA GLY A 35 -2.97 3.54 0.10
C GLY A 35 -4.45 3.34 0.36
N THR A 36 -4.95 2.16 0.01
CA THR A 36 -6.34 1.76 0.23
C THR A 36 -6.42 0.79 1.39
N HIS A 37 -7.18 1.17 2.42
CA HIS A 37 -7.55 0.30 3.51
C HIS A 37 -8.52 -0.76 2.98
N ASN A 38 -8.28 -2.04 3.32
CA ASN A 38 -9.16 -3.15 2.96
C ASN A 38 -9.56 -3.16 1.47
N SER A 39 -8.55 -3.13 0.60
CA SER A 39 -8.68 -2.82 -0.83
C SER A 39 -9.73 -3.66 -1.58
N ALA A 40 -9.89 -4.93 -1.20
CA ALA A 40 -10.83 -5.86 -1.83
C ALA A 40 -12.25 -5.84 -1.21
N ILE A 41 -12.45 -5.12 -0.10
CA ILE A 41 -13.76 -5.01 0.55
C ILE A 41 -14.59 -3.93 -0.18
N VAL A 42 -15.12 -4.31 -1.34
CA VAL A 42 -15.75 -3.41 -2.31
C VAL A 42 -17.28 -3.50 -2.27
N GLY A 43 -17.95 -2.36 -2.08
CA GLY A 43 -19.42 -2.30 -2.12
C GLY A 43 -20.01 -1.02 -1.55
N LYS A 44 -21.31 -1.04 -1.22
CA LYS A 44 -22.08 0.14 -0.79
C LYS A 44 -22.76 0.00 0.58
N LEU A 45 -22.60 -1.15 1.23
CA LEU A 45 -23.06 -1.34 2.61
C LEU A 45 -22.08 -0.71 3.61
N PRO A 46 -22.50 -0.39 4.85
CA PRO A 46 -21.67 0.31 5.84
C PRO A 46 -20.33 -0.35 6.20
N VAL A 47 -20.17 -1.63 5.92
CA VAL A 47 -18.97 -2.44 6.20
C VAL A 47 -17.99 -2.50 5.01
N HIS A 48 -18.28 -1.81 3.89
CA HIS A 48 -17.36 -1.78 2.75
C HIS A 48 -16.40 -0.60 2.84
N ASN A 49 -15.16 -0.85 2.47
CA ASN A 49 -14.08 0.14 2.52
C ASN A 49 -13.86 0.83 1.18
N GLN A 50 -14.18 0.19 0.05
CA GLN A 50 -13.96 0.77 -1.28
C GLN A 50 -15.22 0.70 -2.15
N TYR A 51 -15.36 1.60 -3.13
CA TYR A 51 -16.48 1.57 -4.10
C TYR A 51 -16.12 0.92 -5.43
N ILE A 52 -14.83 0.76 -5.68
CA ILE A 52 -14.24 0.41 -6.98
C ILE A 52 -13.32 -0.78 -6.79
N SER A 53 -13.13 -1.58 -7.83
CA SER A 53 -12.31 -2.80 -7.78
C SER A 53 -10.84 -2.49 -7.49
N VAL A 54 -10.05 -3.51 -7.15
CA VAL A 54 -8.61 -3.33 -6.93
C VAL A 54 -7.92 -2.82 -8.20
N ALA A 55 -8.27 -3.35 -9.37
CA ALA A 55 -7.78 -2.85 -10.65
C ALA A 55 -8.16 -1.39 -10.90
N GLU A 56 -9.39 -0.98 -10.59
CA GLU A 56 -9.81 0.42 -10.71
C GLU A 56 -9.06 1.34 -9.73
N GLN A 57 -8.72 0.87 -8.52
CA GLN A 57 -7.89 1.62 -7.56
C GLN A 57 -6.48 1.83 -8.13
N LEU A 58 -5.89 0.78 -8.74
CA LEU A 58 -4.61 0.87 -9.42
C LEU A 58 -4.69 1.82 -10.64
N ASP A 59 -5.75 1.78 -11.44
CA ASP A 59 -5.96 2.70 -12.56
C ASP A 59 -6.07 4.17 -12.11
N LEU A 60 -6.57 4.44 -10.90
CA LEU A 60 -6.60 5.79 -10.33
C LEU A 60 -5.23 6.33 -9.92
N GLY A 61 -4.24 5.47 -9.70
CA GLY A 61 -2.89 5.85 -9.25
C GLY A 61 -2.52 5.35 -7.85
N VAL A 62 -3.35 4.52 -7.20
CA VAL A 62 -3.00 3.86 -5.94
C VAL A 62 -1.87 2.87 -6.18
N ARG A 63 -0.85 2.86 -5.32
CA ARG A 63 0.28 1.91 -5.41
C ARG A 63 0.58 1.22 -4.08
N PHE A 64 -0.30 1.36 -3.10
CA PHE A 64 -0.22 0.66 -1.81
C PHE A 64 -1.59 0.07 -1.47
N LEU A 65 -1.72 -1.25 -1.56
CA LEU A 65 -2.96 -1.98 -1.33
C LEU A 65 -2.86 -2.74 -0.01
N GLN A 66 -3.69 -2.41 0.96
CA GLN A 66 -3.81 -3.24 2.16
C GLN A 66 -4.89 -4.31 1.94
N ALA A 67 -4.56 -5.56 2.26
CA ALA A 67 -5.45 -6.71 2.25
C ALA A 67 -5.57 -7.29 3.65
N GLN A 68 -6.74 -7.11 4.25
CA GLN A 68 -7.03 -7.70 5.55
C GLN A 68 -7.43 -9.17 5.39
N THR A 69 -6.67 -10.07 6.03
CA THR A 69 -6.84 -11.52 5.88
C THR A 69 -7.19 -12.21 7.19
N GLN A 70 -7.98 -13.29 7.08
CA GLN A 70 -8.37 -14.17 8.18
C GLN A 70 -8.39 -15.63 7.76
N ASP A 71 -8.30 -16.52 8.75
CA ASP A 71 -8.49 -17.95 8.57
C ASP A 71 -9.99 -18.29 8.55
N LYS A 72 -10.45 -18.89 7.45
CA LYS A 72 -11.78 -19.49 7.38
C LYS A 72 -11.65 -20.91 6.86
N ASP A 73 -11.91 -21.86 7.75
CA ASP A 73 -11.86 -23.30 7.44
C ASP A 73 -10.51 -23.78 6.87
N GLY A 74 -9.41 -23.07 7.17
CA GLY A 74 -8.07 -23.38 6.69
C GLY A 74 -7.60 -22.56 5.48
N ASP A 75 -8.48 -21.76 4.88
CA ASP A 75 -8.16 -20.91 3.73
C ASP A 75 -7.98 -19.44 4.14
N ILE A 76 -7.11 -18.71 3.42
CA ILE A 76 -6.94 -17.27 3.61
C ILE A 76 -8.08 -16.53 2.91
N GLN A 77 -8.96 -15.90 3.68
CA GLN A 77 -10.06 -15.08 3.17
C GLN A 77 -9.86 -13.60 3.47
N MET A 78 -10.44 -12.73 2.65
CA MET A 78 -10.44 -11.29 2.85
C MET A 78 -11.70 -10.86 3.58
N CYS A 79 -11.60 -10.66 4.89
CA CYS A 79 -12.76 -10.45 5.76
C CYS A 79 -12.75 -9.06 6.42
N HIS A 80 -13.91 -8.43 6.55
CA HIS A 80 -14.06 -7.16 7.27
C HIS A 80 -14.29 -7.43 8.76
N THR A 81 -13.28 -7.24 9.60
CA THR A 81 -13.29 -7.54 11.05
C THR A 81 -13.51 -9.02 11.41
N HIS A 82 -14.50 -9.70 10.83
CA HIS A 82 -14.73 -11.14 10.89
C HIS A 82 -15.39 -11.65 9.59
N CYS A 83 -15.10 -12.88 9.17
CA CYS A 83 -15.68 -13.44 7.93
C CYS A 83 -17.19 -13.68 7.94
N TRP A 84 -17.85 -13.68 9.10
CA TRP A 84 -19.32 -13.75 9.18
C TRP A 84 -19.99 -12.40 8.96
N GLU A 85 -19.24 -11.30 9.16
CA GLU A 85 -19.72 -9.93 8.95
C GLU A 85 -19.67 -9.57 7.46
N LEU A 86 -18.50 -9.76 6.86
CA LEU A 86 -18.31 -9.67 5.42
C LEU A 86 -17.07 -10.47 5.01
N ASP A 87 -17.23 -11.26 3.95
CA ASP A 87 -16.18 -12.06 3.31
C ASP A 87 -16.17 -11.70 1.82
N ALA A 88 -15.08 -11.09 1.38
CA ALA A 88 -14.86 -10.68 -0.01
C ALA A 88 -14.24 -11.79 -0.87
N GLY A 89 -14.07 -13.00 -0.32
CA GLY A 89 -13.51 -14.15 -1.01
C GLY A 89 -12.03 -14.40 -0.67
N PRO A 90 -11.43 -15.41 -1.32
CA PRO A 90 -10.08 -15.84 -1.02
C PRO A 90 -9.07 -14.76 -1.41
N LEU A 91 -7.95 -14.68 -0.66
CA LEU A 91 -6.82 -13.79 -1.01
C LEU A 91 -6.34 -14.03 -2.45
N GLN A 92 -6.42 -15.28 -2.92
CA GLN A 92 -6.01 -15.65 -4.28
C GLN A 92 -6.72 -14.81 -5.35
N ASP A 93 -8.02 -14.55 -5.24
CA ASP A 93 -8.77 -13.80 -6.25
C ASP A 93 -8.25 -12.35 -6.38
N CYS A 94 -7.91 -11.72 -5.25
CA CYS A 94 -7.30 -10.39 -5.23
C CYS A 94 -5.90 -10.39 -5.84
N LEU A 95 -5.08 -11.40 -5.52
CA LEU A 95 -3.74 -11.53 -6.10
C LEU A 95 -3.77 -11.80 -7.61
N GLU A 96 -4.77 -12.56 -8.09
CA GLU A 96 -4.99 -12.78 -9.52
C GLU A 96 -5.40 -11.49 -10.24
N GLU A 97 -6.30 -10.68 -9.65
CA GLU A 97 -6.65 -9.35 -10.20
C GLU A 97 -5.41 -8.43 -10.29
N ILE A 98 -4.57 -8.40 -9.23
CA ILE A 98 -3.31 -7.64 -9.23
C ILE A 98 -2.35 -8.19 -10.29
N SER A 99 -2.20 -9.50 -10.40
CA SER A 99 -1.34 -10.18 -11.38
C SER A 99 -1.70 -9.80 -12.82
N GLU A 100 -2.99 -9.84 -13.15
CA GLU A 100 -3.47 -9.39 -14.44
C GLU A 100 -3.16 -7.91 -14.71
N TRP A 101 -3.34 -7.06 -13.71
CA TRP A 101 -3.12 -5.62 -13.85
C TRP A 101 -1.63 -5.29 -14.04
N VAL A 102 -0.73 -5.85 -13.22
CA VAL A 102 0.73 -5.60 -13.36
C VAL A 102 1.28 -6.19 -14.67
N GLY A 103 0.65 -7.24 -15.20
CA GLY A 103 0.98 -7.81 -16.51
C GLY A 103 0.63 -6.88 -17.69
N LYS A 104 -0.38 -6.03 -17.53
CA LYS A 104 -0.80 -5.03 -18.54
C LYS A 104 -0.07 -3.69 -18.42
N ASN A 105 0.51 -3.41 -17.25
CA ASN A 105 1.14 -2.13 -16.95
C ASN A 105 2.63 -2.35 -16.58
N PRO A 106 3.58 -2.36 -17.53
CA PRO A 106 4.95 -2.83 -17.30
C PRO A 106 5.85 -1.91 -16.44
N ASP A 107 5.43 -0.68 -16.16
CA ASP A 107 6.28 0.37 -15.56
C ASP A 107 5.83 0.78 -14.14
N GLU A 108 5.12 -0.13 -13.47
CA GLU A 108 4.43 0.12 -12.20
C GLU A 108 5.04 -0.68 -11.04
N VAL A 109 5.34 -0.07 -9.91
CA VAL A 109 5.71 -0.77 -8.67
C VAL A 109 4.53 -0.64 -7.71
N VAL A 110 3.94 -1.77 -7.35
CA VAL A 110 2.79 -1.87 -6.44
C VAL A 110 3.24 -2.51 -5.13
N THR A 111 2.74 -1.98 -4.03
CA THR A 111 2.93 -2.54 -2.70
C THR A 111 1.68 -3.27 -2.25
N ILE A 112 1.85 -4.48 -1.73
CA ILE A 112 0.80 -5.27 -1.09
C ILE A 112 1.15 -5.38 0.39
N PHE A 113 0.26 -4.91 1.25
CA PHE A 113 0.37 -5.07 2.69
C PHE A 113 -0.69 -6.06 3.19
N LEU A 114 -0.25 -7.18 3.73
CA LEU A 114 -1.10 -8.27 4.22
C LEU A 114 -1.27 -8.13 5.74
N THR A 115 -2.49 -7.99 6.24
CA THR A 115 -2.74 -8.11 7.68
C THR A 115 -3.11 -9.55 8.02
N ASN A 116 -2.35 -10.21 8.88
CA ASN A 116 -2.45 -11.61 9.28
C ASN A 116 -2.83 -11.73 10.77
N ILE A 117 -4.02 -11.25 11.12
CA ILE A 117 -4.50 -11.16 12.51
C ILE A 117 -4.64 -12.53 13.19
N ASP A 118 -4.89 -13.58 12.41
CA ASP A 118 -5.02 -14.95 12.91
C ASP A 118 -3.68 -15.70 13.00
N ALA A 119 -2.56 -15.02 12.73
CA ALA A 119 -1.22 -15.58 12.78
C ALA A 119 -1.08 -16.86 11.92
N LEU A 120 -1.65 -16.85 10.71
CA LEU A 120 -1.49 -17.94 9.75
C LEU A 120 -0.02 -18.10 9.34
N PRO A 121 0.45 -19.32 9.04
CA PRO A 121 1.82 -19.55 8.56
C PRO A 121 2.12 -18.79 7.27
N ILE A 122 3.29 -18.14 7.23
CA ILE A 122 3.74 -17.33 6.08
C ILE A 122 3.76 -18.11 4.75
N GLU A 123 3.94 -19.44 4.80
CA GLU A 123 3.96 -20.30 3.62
C GLU A 123 2.60 -20.41 2.92
N LYS A 124 1.49 -20.21 3.65
CA LYS A 124 0.16 -20.14 3.00
C LYS A 124 0.05 -18.91 2.10
N PHE A 125 0.60 -17.78 2.55
CA PHE A 125 0.69 -16.58 1.72
C PHE A 125 1.63 -16.83 0.54
N ASP A 126 2.76 -17.51 0.77
CA ASP A 126 3.67 -17.88 -0.33
C ASP A 126 2.99 -18.73 -1.41
N GLU A 127 2.18 -19.70 -1.01
CA GLU A 127 1.40 -20.55 -1.92
C GLU A 127 0.37 -19.74 -2.72
N ALA A 128 -0.28 -18.76 -2.10
CA ALA A 128 -1.21 -17.86 -2.78
C ALA A 128 -0.49 -16.99 -3.85
N PHE A 129 0.67 -16.42 -3.52
CA PHE A 129 1.49 -15.67 -4.49
C PHE A 129 2.05 -16.54 -5.62
N SER A 130 2.42 -17.78 -5.30
CA SER A 130 2.85 -18.78 -6.30
C SER A 130 1.71 -19.10 -7.27
N SER A 131 0.51 -19.33 -6.74
CA SER A 131 -0.69 -19.66 -7.53
C SER A 131 -1.10 -18.50 -8.45
N ALA A 132 -0.99 -17.25 -7.97
CA ALA A 132 -1.25 -16.05 -8.77
C ALA A 132 -0.13 -15.71 -9.77
N GLY A 133 0.99 -16.45 -9.80
CA GLY A 133 2.09 -16.23 -10.72
C GLY A 133 2.93 -14.98 -10.43
N LEU A 134 2.92 -14.48 -9.19
CA LEU A 134 3.54 -13.20 -8.82
C LEU A 134 4.99 -13.33 -8.36
N LYS A 135 5.46 -14.55 -8.09
CA LYS A 135 6.76 -14.83 -7.46
C LYS A 135 7.96 -14.26 -8.21
N ASP A 136 7.90 -14.12 -9.52
CA ASP A 136 9.01 -13.59 -10.31
C ASP A 136 9.08 -12.05 -10.30
N LEU A 137 8.07 -11.38 -9.74
CA LEU A 137 7.93 -9.92 -9.73
C LEU A 137 8.21 -9.28 -8.37
N VAL A 138 8.38 -10.08 -7.31
CA VAL A 138 8.52 -9.56 -5.94
C VAL A 138 9.94 -9.12 -5.59
N PHE A 139 10.03 -8.07 -4.78
CA PHE A 139 11.26 -7.53 -4.22
C PHE A 139 11.88 -8.50 -3.22
N ARG A 140 13.18 -8.77 -3.37
CA ARG A 140 13.95 -9.68 -2.50
C ARG A 140 15.21 -9.02 -1.97
N PRO A 141 15.13 -8.28 -0.85
CA PRO A 141 16.31 -7.67 -0.26
C PRO A 141 17.24 -8.76 0.28
N LYS A 142 18.56 -8.57 0.14
CA LYS A 142 19.57 -9.52 0.66
C LYS A 142 19.85 -9.36 2.15
N MET A 143 19.38 -8.26 2.72
CA MET A 143 19.49 -7.90 4.11
C MET A 143 18.38 -6.90 4.43
N LYS A 144 18.05 -6.76 5.71
CA LYS A 144 17.17 -5.68 6.15
C LYS A 144 17.74 -4.32 5.73
N LEU A 145 16.91 -3.51 5.08
CA LEU A 145 17.31 -2.19 4.56
C LEU A 145 16.93 -1.09 5.54
N SER A 146 17.86 -0.18 5.81
CA SER A 146 17.51 1.13 6.34
C SER A 146 16.82 1.97 5.25
N ARG A 147 16.14 3.06 5.64
CA ARG A 147 15.43 3.94 4.70
C ARG A 147 16.29 4.39 3.53
N ASP A 148 17.55 4.73 3.79
CA ASP A 148 18.44 5.23 2.76
C ASP A 148 18.99 4.16 1.81
N GLU A 149 18.79 2.88 2.13
CA GLU A 149 19.26 1.75 1.32
C GLU A 149 18.20 1.22 0.36
N TRP A 150 16.95 1.71 0.46
CA TRP A 150 15.90 1.35 -0.49
C TRP A 150 16.27 1.76 -1.93
N PRO A 151 16.07 0.88 -2.93
CA PRO A 151 16.30 1.21 -4.33
C PRO A 151 15.33 2.27 -4.83
N THR A 152 15.70 2.92 -5.93
CA THR A 152 14.78 3.79 -6.66
C THR A 152 13.71 2.98 -7.40
N LEU A 153 12.59 3.60 -7.76
CA LEU A 153 11.58 2.92 -8.58
C LEU A 153 12.17 2.43 -9.91
N GLN A 154 13.00 3.24 -10.56
CA GLN A 154 13.67 2.82 -11.80
C GLN A 154 14.54 1.58 -11.57
N LYS A 155 15.28 1.53 -10.45
CA LYS A 155 16.11 0.37 -10.14
C LYS A 155 15.28 -0.89 -9.88
N LEU A 156 14.14 -0.77 -9.20
CA LEU A 156 13.20 -1.88 -9.03
C LEU A 156 12.72 -2.41 -10.39
N LEU A 157 12.29 -1.52 -11.29
CA LEU A 157 11.82 -1.90 -12.62
C LEU A 157 12.93 -2.55 -13.47
N GLU A 158 14.15 -2.00 -13.44
CA GLU A 158 15.33 -2.58 -14.12
C GLU A 158 15.64 -4.01 -13.64
N ASP A 159 15.43 -4.27 -12.35
CA ASP A 159 15.60 -5.60 -11.73
C ASP A 159 14.35 -6.49 -11.89
N ARG A 160 13.38 -6.07 -12.72
CA ARG A 160 12.09 -6.73 -12.96
C ARG A 160 11.23 -6.90 -11.69
N THR A 161 11.50 -6.09 -10.67
CA THR A 161 10.69 -6.02 -9.46
C THR A 161 9.53 -5.06 -9.67
N ARG A 162 8.32 -5.58 -9.51
CA ARG A 162 7.05 -4.88 -9.68
C ARG A 162 6.18 -4.91 -8.42
N LEU A 163 6.53 -5.77 -7.47
CA LEU A 163 5.81 -5.93 -6.20
C LEU A 163 6.74 -5.78 -5.01
N VAL A 164 6.32 -5.00 -4.02
CA VAL A 164 6.90 -4.99 -2.66
C VAL A 164 5.83 -5.55 -1.72
N VAL A 165 6.18 -6.54 -0.92
CA VAL A 165 5.19 -7.24 -0.07
C VAL A 165 5.59 -7.11 1.39
N PHE A 166 4.67 -6.61 2.19
CA PHE A 166 4.78 -6.57 3.65
C PHE A 166 3.68 -7.40 4.27
N MET A 167 3.95 -7.94 5.46
CA MET A 167 2.93 -8.61 6.26
C MET A 167 3.13 -8.29 7.75
N ASP A 168 2.04 -8.13 8.48
CA ASP A 168 2.07 -8.06 9.93
C ASP A 168 2.01 -9.46 10.55
N TYR A 169 2.67 -9.65 11.69
CA TYR A 169 2.61 -10.85 12.55
C TYR A 169 3.03 -12.20 11.92
N ASN A 170 3.43 -13.13 12.80
CA ASN A 170 3.84 -14.50 12.45
C ASN A 170 4.87 -14.61 11.31
N MET A 171 5.86 -13.70 11.32
CA MET A 171 6.87 -13.57 10.28
C MET A 171 7.99 -14.62 10.42
N ASP A 172 8.40 -15.21 9.28
CA ASP A 172 9.58 -16.08 9.15
C ASP A 172 10.22 -15.86 7.75
N GLU A 173 10.96 -14.75 7.61
CA GLU A 173 11.67 -14.39 6.36
C GLU A 173 12.72 -15.44 5.93
N GLY A 174 13.11 -16.35 6.84
CA GLY A 174 13.98 -17.48 6.53
C GLY A 174 13.29 -18.55 5.67
N ARG A 175 11.95 -18.62 5.70
CA ARG A 175 11.14 -19.50 4.84
C ARG A 175 10.66 -18.80 3.59
N VAL A 176 10.32 -17.51 3.69
CA VAL A 176 9.76 -16.72 2.59
C VAL A 176 10.47 -15.36 2.51
N ASP A 177 11.42 -15.23 1.60
CA ASP A 177 12.43 -14.15 1.58
C ASP A 177 12.00 -12.81 0.97
N TYR A 178 10.72 -12.66 0.63
CA TYR A 178 10.18 -11.46 -0.04
C TYR A 178 8.94 -10.89 0.65
N ILE A 179 8.34 -11.62 1.59
CA ILE A 179 7.26 -11.12 2.44
C ILE A 179 7.96 -10.52 3.66
N LEU A 180 8.06 -9.21 3.68
CA LEU A 180 8.85 -8.47 4.65
C LEU A 180 8.03 -8.19 5.91
N ASP A 181 8.67 -8.27 7.09
CA ASP A 181 8.00 -7.92 8.35
C ASP A 181 7.66 -6.42 8.34
N GLU A 182 6.36 -6.08 8.43
CA GLU A 182 5.91 -4.69 8.45
C GLU A 182 6.68 -3.89 9.49
N PHE A 183 6.77 -4.36 10.74
CA PHE A 183 7.28 -3.59 11.87
C PHE A 183 8.80 -3.45 11.88
N ASP A 184 9.47 -4.12 10.95
CA ASP A 184 10.88 -3.91 10.64
C ASP A 184 11.11 -2.69 9.74
N TYR A 185 10.07 -2.24 9.02
CA TYR A 185 10.16 -1.17 8.03
C TYR A 185 9.19 -0.01 8.28
N PHE A 186 8.06 -0.26 8.96
CA PHE A 186 7.00 0.70 9.21
C PHE A 186 6.69 0.88 10.69
N TRP A 187 6.38 2.12 11.05
CA TRP A 187 5.55 2.46 12.19
C TRP A 187 4.21 2.98 11.67
N GLU A 188 3.20 3.01 12.53
CA GLU A 188 1.91 3.58 12.15
C GLU A 188 1.12 4.21 13.29
N THR A 189 0.21 5.11 12.93
CA THR A 189 -0.71 5.79 13.85
C THR A 189 -1.85 4.85 14.26
N PRO A 190 -2.60 5.12 15.35
CA PRO A 190 -3.76 4.31 15.70
C PRO A 190 -4.78 4.20 14.55
N PHE A 191 -5.41 3.04 14.41
CA PHE A 191 -6.55 2.82 13.51
C PHE A 191 -7.88 2.98 14.25
N GLY A 192 -9.00 3.00 13.53
CA GLY A 192 -10.34 3.12 14.14
C GLY A 192 -10.67 4.51 14.66
N GLU A 193 -9.97 5.55 14.20
CA GLU A 193 -10.20 6.94 14.63
C GLU A 193 -11.64 7.37 14.37
N SER A 194 -12.26 7.99 15.37
CA SER A 194 -13.64 8.52 15.31
C SER A 194 -13.69 10.05 15.38
N ASN A 195 -12.57 10.68 15.70
CA ASN A 195 -12.39 12.11 15.66
C ASN A 195 -11.96 12.56 14.25
N SER A 196 -12.90 13.16 13.51
CA SER A 196 -12.69 13.71 12.16
C SER A 196 -11.59 14.77 12.02
N SER A 197 -10.94 15.18 13.11
CA SER A 197 -9.79 16.09 13.07
C SER A 197 -8.44 15.38 13.03
N PHE A 198 -8.39 14.04 13.19
CA PHE A 198 -7.18 13.21 13.24
C PHE A 198 -6.07 13.85 14.10
N PRO A 199 -6.31 14.00 15.42
CA PRO A 199 -5.53 14.88 16.29
C PRO A 199 -4.18 14.29 16.72
N THR A 200 -3.78 13.13 16.20
CA THR A 200 -2.59 12.40 16.63
C THR A 200 -1.72 11.98 15.45
N CYS A 201 -0.41 12.00 15.69
CA CYS A 201 0.57 11.27 14.91
C CYS A 201 1.49 10.43 15.83
N GLU A 202 0.97 10.02 17.00
CA GLU A 202 1.70 9.12 17.89
C GLU A 202 1.86 7.74 17.24
N VAL A 203 2.96 7.07 17.56
CA VAL A 203 3.19 5.68 17.16
C VAL A 203 2.29 4.78 17.99
N ASP A 204 1.44 3.99 17.34
CA ASP A 204 0.63 2.95 17.97
C ASP A 204 1.32 1.59 17.84
N ARG A 205 1.71 1.23 16.62
CA ARG A 205 2.45 -0.01 16.34
C ARG A 205 3.67 0.20 15.44
N PRO A 206 4.78 -0.50 15.71
CA PRO A 206 5.02 -1.25 16.95
C PRO A 206 5.20 -0.28 18.14
N GLU A 207 4.92 -0.70 19.38
CA GLU A 207 4.96 0.16 20.61
C GLU A 207 6.28 0.93 20.80
N LYS A 208 7.35 0.53 20.11
CA LYS A 208 8.67 1.17 20.13
C LYS A 208 9.24 1.46 18.74
N GLY A 209 8.37 1.59 17.74
CA GLY A 209 8.77 2.03 16.40
C GLY A 209 9.42 3.41 16.49
N ASP A 210 10.53 3.61 15.78
CA ASP A 210 11.22 4.90 15.71
C ASP A 210 10.83 5.61 14.41
N PRO A 211 9.98 6.67 14.46
CA PRO A 211 9.54 7.39 13.27
C PRO A 211 10.65 8.05 12.46
N THR A 212 11.84 8.22 13.07
CA THR A 212 13.00 8.79 12.38
C THR A 212 13.76 7.75 11.55
N GLN A 213 13.59 6.46 11.87
CA GLN A 213 14.28 5.34 11.21
C GLN A 213 13.36 4.50 10.33
N LEU A 214 12.08 4.40 10.67
CA LEU A 214 11.09 3.60 9.95
C LEU A 214 10.25 4.48 9.01
N MET A 215 9.72 3.88 7.94
CA MET A 215 8.65 4.48 7.11
C MET A 215 7.36 4.60 7.94
N GLY A 216 6.48 5.52 7.59
CA GLY A 216 5.22 5.72 8.35
C GLY A 216 3.98 5.32 7.55
N ILE A 217 3.05 4.58 8.16
CA ILE A 217 1.67 4.44 7.70
C ILE A 217 0.77 5.31 8.57
N MET A 218 0.10 6.27 7.94
CA MET A 218 -0.87 7.14 8.57
C MET A 218 -2.26 6.58 8.30
N ASN A 219 -2.86 6.00 9.33
CA ASN A 219 -4.23 5.50 9.29
C ASN A 219 -5.20 6.70 9.27
N HIS A 220 -5.59 7.14 8.07
CA HIS A 220 -6.46 8.29 7.84
C HIS A 220 -7.87 7.86 7.42
N MET A 221 -8.40 6.83 8.08
CA MET A 221 -9.75 6.32 7.87
C MET A 221 -10.64 6.73 9.04
N LEU A 222 -11.68 7.53 8.76
CA LEU A 222 -12.63 7.98 9.78
C LEU A 222 -13.70 6.91 10.00
N ASN A 223 -14.01 6.65 11.27
CA ASN A 223 -15.00 5.67 11.68
C ASN A 223 -16.05 6.30 12.61
N HIS A 224 -17.17 5.59 12.77
CA HIS A 224 -18.12 5.79 13.84
C HIS A 224 -17.93 4.68 14.88
N ASP A 225 -17.98 5.04 16.16
CA ASP A 225 -18.20 4.06 17.22
C ASP A 225 -19.69 4.03 17.55
N VAL A 226 -20.33 2.91 17.23
CA VAL A 226 -21.73 2.65 17.58
C VAL A 226 -21.77 1.47 18.54
N LEU A 227 -21.83 1.77 19.84
CA LEU A 227 -21.93 0.77 20.92
C LEU A 227 -20.74 -0.21 20.96
N GLY A 228 -19.53 0.26 20.62
CA GLY A 228 -18.31 -0.54 20.58
C GLY A 228 -18.06 -1.23 19.24
N ILE A 229 -18.90 -0.97 18.22
CA ILE A 229 -18.70 -1.44 16.85
C ILE A 229 -18.14 -0.28 16.04
N VAL A 230 -16.95 -0.48 15.47
CA VAL A 230 -16.28 0.47 14.58
C VAL A 230 -16.85 0.29 13.17
N ILE A 231 -17.47 1.34 12.63
CA ILE A 231 -18.09 1.33 11.31
C ILE A 231 -17.44 2.44 10.47
N PRO A 232 -16.89 2.14 9.28
CA PRO A 232 -16.34 3.16 8.39
C PRO A 232 -17.32 4.33 8.12
N ASN A 233 -16.85 5.57 8.20
CA ASN A 233 -17.68 6.77 8.00
C ASN A 233 -17.81 7.15 6.52
N GLN A 234 -18.67 6.42 5.82
CA GLN A 234 -18.93 6.60 4.39
C GLN A 234 -19.49 7.98 4.02
N ALA A 235 -20.28 8.58 4.91
CA ALA A 235 -20.94 9.85 4.65
C ALA A 235 -19.95 11.03 4.59
N ASP A 236 -18.87 10.97 5.38
CA ASP A 236 -17.84 12.00 5.43
C ASP A 236 -16.62 11.70 4.55
N ALA A 237 -16.64 10.62 3.76
CA ALA A 237 -15.50 10.19 2.92
C ALA A 237 -14.90 11.33 2.08
N LYS A 238 -15.73 12.18 1.45
CA LYS A 238 -15.27 13.34 0.68
C LYS A 238 -14.48 14.36 1.52
N LYS A 239 -14.87 14.54 2.77
CA LYS A 239 -14.22 15.48 3.70
C LYS A 239 -12.94 14.87 4.26
N THR A 240 -13.00 13.60 4.68
CA THR A 240 -11.83 12.83 5.15
C THR A 240 -10.75 12.78 4.08
N ASN A 241 -11.12 12.47 2.84
CA ASN A 241 -10.18 12.33 1.72
C ASN A 241 -9.89 13.66 1.00
N SER A 242 -10.19 14.82 1.61
CA SER A 242 -9.83 16.12 1.03
C SER A 242 -8.34 16.40 1.23
N GLU A 243 -7.73 17.16 0.31
CA GLU A 243 -6.32 17.57 0.47
C GLU A 243 -6.10 18.25 1.82
N TYR A 244 -7.04 19.09 2.23
CA TYR A 244 -6.97 19.80 3.51
C TYR A 244 -6.92 18.85 4.72
N SER A 245 -7.76 17.80 4.74
CA SER A 245 -7.81 16.84 5.85
C SER A 245 -6.53 16.02 5.91
N ILE A 246 -6.09 15.50 4.76
CA ILE A 246 -4.86 14.71 4.63
C ILE A 246 -3.65 15.54 5.03
N GLN A 247 -3.48 16.73 4.43
CA GLN A 247 -2.34 17.61 4.70
C GLN A 247 -2.27 18.00 6.17
N LYS A 248 -3.41 18.24 6.83
CA LYS A 248 -3.43 18.59 8.24
C LYS A 248 -2.81 17.51 9.16
N GLN A 249 -3.06 16.23 8.89
CA GLN A 249 -2.43 15.16 9.67
C GLN A 249 -0.97 14.93 9.24
N ILE A 250 -0.65 15.10 7.95
CA ILE A 250 0.74 15.11 7.48
C ILE A 250 1.57 16.18 8.19
N ASP A 251 1.08 17.42 8.28
CA ASP A 251 1.74 18.52 8.97
C ASP A 251 1.97 18.19 10.45
N LEU A 252 0.97 17.58 11.12
CA LEU A 252 1.12 17.11 12.50
C LEU A 252 2.24 16.08 12.64
N CYS A 253 2.34 15.14 11.70
CA CYS A 253 3.42 14.15 11.69
C CYS A 253 4.79 14.76 11.41
N GLU A 254 4.87 15.71 10.47
CA GLU A 254 6.10 16.45 10.18
C GLU A 254 6.55 17.29 11.39
N ASP A 255 5.62 17.93 12.10
CA ASP A 255 5.91 18.69 13.31
C ASP A 255 6.42 17.80 14.45
N ASN A 256 5.85 16.60 14.61
CA ASN A 256 6.25 15.67 15.67
C ASN A 256 7.59 14.98 15.37
N TRP A 257 7.80 14.53 14.14
CA TRP A 257 8.89 13.61 13.79
C TRP A 257 9.92 14.18 12.81
N GLY A 258 9.69 15.40 12.31
CA GLY A 258 10.54 16.04 11.30
C GLY A 258 10.44 15.40 9.91
N ARG A 259 9.48 14.50 9.70
CA ARG A 259 9.28 13.74 8.46
C ARG A 259 7.82 13.37 8.28
N ARG A 260 7.34 13.41 7.04
CA ARG A 260 6.03 12.89 6.68
C ARG A 260 5.99 11.36 6.65
N PRO A 261 4.81 10.77 6.90
CA PRO A 261 4.53 9.37 6.59
C PRO A 261 4.74 9.05 5.11
N ASN A 262 5.01 7.77 4.84
CA ASN A 262 5.16 7.21 3.51
C ASN A 262 3.84 6.73 2.93
N VAL A 263 2.86 6.41 3.75
CA VAL A 263 1.55 5.93 3.32
C VAL A 263 0.47 6.72 4.04
N VAL A 264 -0.51 7.20 3.29
CA VAL A 264 -1.78 7.72 3.81
C VAL A 264 -2.85 6.71 3.44
N LEU A 265 -3.33 5.95 4.42
CA LEU A 265 -4.27 4.87 4.21
C LEU A 265 -5.71 5.40 4.28
N LEU A 266 -6.53 5.11 3.28
CA LEU A 266 -7.87 5.68 3.12
C LEU A 266 -8.94 4.64 2.79
N ASP A 267 -10.18 4.92 3.21
CA ASP A 267 -11.40 4.30 2.69
C ASP A 267 -11.96 5.15 1.52
N TRP A 268 -12.63 4.51 0.56
CA TRP A 268 -13.26 5.09 -0.64
C TRP A 268 -12.36 6.07 -1.37
N VAL A 269 -11.18 5.60 -1.76
CA VAL A 269 -10.11 6.43 -2.34
C VAL A 269 -10.55 7.25 -3.56
N ASN A 270 -11.57 6.80 -4.28
CA ASN A 270 -12.15 7.47 -5.44
C ASN A 270 -13.11 8.63 -5.10
N VAL A 271 -13.27 8.95 -3.81
CA VAL A 271 -14.10 10.05 -3.31
C VAL A 271 -13.22 11.05 -2.59
N GLY A 272 -13.31 12.32 -2.98
CA GLY A 272 -12.45 13.39 -2.43
C GLY A 272 -11.35 13.78 -3.41
N GLU A 273 -10.19 14.11 -2.87
CA GLU A 273 -9.03 14.70 -3.57
C GLU A 273 -7.75 13.89 -3.27
N ALA A 274 -7.90 12.59 -2.98
CA ALA A 274 -6.81 11.73 -2.52
C ALA A 274 -5.63 11.68 -3.50
N MET A 275 -5.90 11.55 -4.80
CA MET A 275 -4.83 11.52 -5.81
C MET A 275 -4.15 12.88 -5.99
N ASP A 276 -4.92 13.98 -5.90
CA ASP A 276 -4.35 15.34 -5.94
C ASP A 276 -3.45 15.60 -4.72
N ALA A 277 -3.83 15.08 -3.55
CA ALA A 277 -2.99 15.07 -2.36
C ALA A 277 -1.69 14.27 -2.58
N GLN A 278 -1.72 13.07 -3.17
CA GLN A 278 -0.51 12.31 -3.48
C GLN A 278 0.42 13.02 -4.45
N ILE A 279 -0.14 13.66 -5.50
CA ILE A 279 0.64 14.48 -6.44
C ILE A 279 1.35 15.61 -5.67
N SER A 280 0.61 16.35 -4.85
CA SER A 280 1.13 17.46 -4.06
C SER A 280 2.18 17.03 -3.03
N LEU A 281 1.95 15.94 -2.30
CA LEU A 281 2.88 15.39 -1.29
C LEU A 281 4.18 14.88 -1.91
N ASN A 282 4.14 14.50 -3.18
CA ASN A 282 5.32 14.19 -3.95
C ASN A 282 5.87 15.39 -4.73
N GLY A 283 5.25 16.56 -4.74
CA GLY A 283 5.73 17.73 -5.49
C GLY A 283 5.78 17.47 -7.00
N LEU A 284 4.73 16.85 -7.53
CA LEU A 284 4.52 16.56 -8.95
C LEU A 284 3.56 17.59 -9.59
#